data_AF-A0A2M6YL41-F1
#
_entry.id   AF-A0A2M6YL41-F1
#
_cell.length_a   1.000
_cell.length_b   1.000
_cell.length_c   1.000
_cell.angle_alpha   90.00
_cell.angle_beta   90.00
_cell.angle_gamma   90.00
#
_symmetry.space_group_name_H-M   'P 1'
#
loop_
_entity.id
_entity.type
_entity.pdbx_description
1 polymer ?
#
loop_
_entity_poly.entity_id
_entity_poly.type
_entity_poly.pdbx_seq_one_letter_code
_entity_poly.pdbx_strand_id
1 'polypeptide(L)'
;EAGWAIEYQSCAWDDCLRELEAGRLDLLGAIAFAPERTAVFDFTRESVITEWGQIHAAPGSGIESILDLDGRRIAVLREDRHYHNLRQLIDQFGLSCRFMETADYQEVLALVDQRKYDAGLVSQFFGLHHEGRYQVKITPIVISPQKLYFAAPKGRHRDVLERIDQDLQRLKNDKASGYYQALDRWFGIQARSFPHRSIFWALGAALTLLVAFLALSMLLKSRIRAKTRELHANNTAIEEEIEQRKEVAKRLRESEEQYRSLIENIQDGVFVIQDGRFMYVNEAFARMTGYLETELIGTAYAELVAPEDRAMVNEHHRSRLAG
;
A
#
# COMPACT_ATOMS: atom_id res chain seq x y z
N GLU A 1 49.31 -17.40 -11.99
CA GLU A 1 49.27 -18.49 -12.99
C GLU A 1 49.93 -18.16 -14.33
N ALA A 2 50.15 -16.88 -14.71
CA ALA A 2 50.86 -16.54 -15.96
C ALA A 2 52.40 -16.52 -15.87
N GLY A 3 52.98 -16.61 -14.66
CA GLY A 3 54.43 -16.67 -14.47
C GLY A 3 55.18 -15.35 -14.73
N TRP A 4 54.48 -14.22 -14.87
CA TRP A 4 55.10 -12.92 -15.08
C TRP A 4 55.81 -12.41 -13.82
N ALA A 5 57.02 -11.88 -14.01
CA ALA A 5 57.69 -11.05 -13.01
C ALA A 5 57.25 -9.61 -13.26
N ILE A 6 56.53 -9.01 -12.31
CA ILE A 6 56.00 -7.65 -12.43
C ILE A 6 56.89 -6.72 -11.59
N GLU A 7 57.44 -5.70 -12.23
CA GLU A 7 58.14 -4.60 -11.56
C GLU A 7 57.27 -3.34 -11.63
N TYR A 8 56.96 -2.76 -10.47
CA TYR A 8 56.14 -1.55 -10.40
C TYR A 8 57.03 -0.31 -10.42
N GLN A 9 56.82 0.55 -11.41
CA GLN A 9 57.46 1.86 -11.47
C GLN A 9 56.45 2.95 -11.09
N SER A 10 56.80 3.79 -10.12
CA SER A 10 56.02 4.96 -9.75
C SER A 10 56.55 6.19 -10.48
N CYS A 11 55.66 6.92 -11.15
CA CYS A 11 55.94 8.15 -11.87
C CYS A 11 54.74 9.10 -11.77
N ALA A 12 54.94 10.39 -12.05
CA ALA A 12 53.82 11.30 -12.26
C ALA A 12 53.05 10.87 -13.52
N TRP A 13 51.75 11.15 -13.59
CA TRP A 13 50.88 10.63 -14.65
C TRP A 13 51.39 10.94 -16.06
N ASP A 14 51.77 12.19 -16.33
CA ASP A 14 52.29 12.61 -17.63
C ASP A 14 53.65 11.99 -17.95
N ASP A 15 54.48 11.72 -16.93
CA ASP A 15 55.73 10.99 -17.09
C ASP A 15 55.46 9.54 -17.46
N CYS A 16 54.56 8.86 -16.75
CA CYS A 16 54.21 7.47 -17.06
C CYS A 16 53.68 7.31 -18.49
N LEU A 17 52.89 8.26 -18.98
CA LEU A 17 52.42 8.25 -20.37
C LEU A 17 53.57 8.40 -21.38
N ARG A 18 54.53 9.29 -21.11
CA ARG A 18 55.73 9.46 -21.95
C ARG A 18 56.64 8.23 -21.93
N GLU A 19 56.81 7.61 -20.76
CA GLU A 19 57.60 6.39 -20.59
C GLU A 19 56.96 5.20 -21.33
N LEU A 20 55.62 5.10 -21.32
CA LEU A 20 54.87 4.12 -22.10
C LEU A 20 55.03 4.37 -23.61
N GLU A 21 54.91 5.62 -24.07
CA GLU A 21 55.08 5.96 -25.49
C GLU A 21 56.51 5.68 -25.98
N ALA A 22 57.51 5.94 -25.13
CA ALA A 22 58.90 5.63 -25.41
C ALA A 22 59.21 4.11 -25.34
N GLY A 23 58.26 3.27 -24.91
CA GLY A 23 58.42 1.83 -24.75
C GLY A 23 59.38 1.45 -23.62
N ARG A 24 59.56 2.33 -22.63
CA ARG A 24 60.29 2.05 -21.38
C ARG A 24 59.39 1.42 -20.32
N LEU A 25 58.08 1.64 -20.43
CA LEU A 25 57.06 0.88 -19.71
C LEU A 25 56.36 -0.09 -20.68
N ASP A 26 56.16 -1.33 -20.21
CA ASP A 26 55.48 -2.36 -21.00
C ASP A 26 53.96 -2.27 -20.89
N LEU A 27 53.46 -1.82 -19.74
CA LEU A 27 52.04 -1.78 -19.41
C LEU A 27 51.71 -0.63 -18.45
N LEU A 28 50.64 0.11 -18.73
CA LEU A 28 50.08 1.11 -17.83
C LEU A 28 48.60 0.80 -17.56
N GLY A 29 48.22 0.81 -16.28
CA GLY A 29 46.83 0.59 -15.86
C GLY A 29 46.04 1.88 -15.67
N ALA A 30 44.71 1.74 -15.55
CA ALA A 30 43.77 2.81 -15.22
C ALA A 30 43.76 3.99 -16.21
N ILE A 31 44.01 3.74 -17.50
CA ILE A 31 43.99 4.78 -18.53
C ILE A 31 42.60 4.86 -19.20
N ALA A 32 42.04 6.07 -19.24
CA ALA A 32 40.82 6.33 -20.00
C ALA A 32 41.07 6.23 -21.50
N PHE A 33 40.16 5.58 -22.22
CA PHE A 33 40.21 5.51 -23.67
C PHE A 33 40.04 6.91 -24.29
N ALA A 34 40.88 7.24 -25.26
CA ALA A 34 40.79 8.46 -26.07
C ALA A 34 41.18 8.12 -27.52
N PRO A 35 40.37 8.47 -28.55
CA PRO A 35 40.66 8.11 -29.93
C PRO A 35 42.06 8.54 -30.39
N GLU A 36 42.54 9.71 -29.96
CA GLU A 36 43.85 10.26 -30.30
C GLU A 36 45.00 9.35 -29.80
N ARG A 37 44.78 8.66 -28.68
CA ARG A 37 45.78 7.76 -28.06
C ARG A 37 45.87 6.40 -28.75
N THR A 38 44.89 6.02 -29.56
CA THR A 38 44.92 4.73 -30.28
C THR A 38 45.97 4.67 -31.39
N ALA A 39 46.50 5.83 -31.78
CA ALA A 39 47.63 5.93 -32.71
C ALA A 39 48.95 5.49 -32.07
N VAL A 40 49.10 5.67 -30.74
CA VAL A 40 50.35 5.43 -30.01
C VAL A 40 50.27 4.28 -29.00
N PHE A 41 49.07 3.86 -28.61
CA PHE A 41 48.84 2.77 -27.67
C PHE A 41 47.84 1.73 -28.19
N ASP A 42 48.03 0.49 -27.73
CA ASP A 42 47.02 -0.55 -27.79
C ASP A 42 46.42 -0.75 -26.39
N PHE A 43 45.12 -1.06 -26.33
CA PHE A 43 44.36 -1.16 -25.09
C PHE A 43 43.75 -2.55 -24.91
N THR A 44 43.46 -2.94 -23.68
CA THR A 44 42.54 -4.06 -23.40
C THR A 44 41.15 -3.78 -24.00
N ARG A 45 40.43 -4.83 -24.39
CA ARG A 45 39.03 -4.72 -24.81
C ARG A 45 38.09 -4.67 -23.60
N GLU A 46 38.43 -5.41 -22.55
CA GLU A 46 37.74 -5.37 -21.29
C GLU A 46 38.26 -4.21 -20.43
N SER A 47 37.32 -3.37 -19.99
CA SER A 47 37.61 -2.31 -19.03
C SER A 47 37.86 -2.89 -17.64
N VAL A 48 38.87 -2.37 -16.96
CA VAL A 48 39.22 -2.71 -15.58
C VAL A 48 38.12 -2.24 -14.65
N ILE A 49 37.72 -0.98 -14.80
CA ILE A 49 36.66 -0.34 -14.02
C ILE A 49 36.12 0.86 -14.80
N THR A 50 34.90 1.28 -14.48
CA THR A 50 34.34 2.55 -14.96
C THR A 50 34.45 3.57 -13.83
N GLU A 51 34.96 4.76 -14.13
CA GLU A 51 35.05 5.89 -13.21
C GLU A 51 34.18 7.05 -13.70
N TRP A 52 33.48 7.75 -12.81
CA TRP A 52 32.73 8.96 -13.11
C TRP A 52 32.81 9.99 -11.98
N GLY A 53 32.46 11.23 -12.32
CA GLY A 53 32.17 12.29 -11.35
C GLY A 53 30.73 12.18 -10.87
N GLN A 54 30.52 12.38 -9.59
CA GLN A 54 29.23 12.19 -8.93
C GLN A 54 28.84 13.46 -8.19
N ILE A 55 27.69 14.02 -8.53
CA ILE A 55 27.15 15.16 -7.78
C ILE A 55 26.58 14.68 -6.45
N HIS A 56 27.05 15.29 -5.38
CA HIS A 56 26.54 15.16 -4.02
C HIS A 56 25.84 16.45 -3.65
N ALA A 57 24.61 16.37 -3.16
CA ALA A 57 23.80 17.53 -2.84
C ALA A 57 23.54 17.65 -1.34
N ALA A 58 23.32 18.88 -0.87
CA ALA A 58 22.90 19.09 0.50
C ALA A 58 21.51 18.43 0.74
N PRO A 59 21.27 17.77 1.89
CA PRO A 59 19.98 17.17 2.19
C PRO A 59 18.85 18.20 2.12
N GLY A 60 17.79 17.89 1.36
CA GLY A 60 16.65 18.80 1.16
C GLY A 60 16.87 19.89 0.10
N SER A 61 17.97 19.88 -0.65
CA SER A 61 18.23 20.85 -1.74
C SER A 61 17.26 20.72 -2.93
N GLY A 62 16.64 19.55 -3.09
CA GLY A 62 15.78 19.20 -4.23
C GLY A 62 16.53 18.84 -5.51
N ILE A 63 17.86 18.70 -5.47
CA ILE A 63 18.68 18.42 -6.65
C ILE A 63 18.63 16.92 -6.96
N GLU A 64 17.97 16.56 -8.07
CA GLU A 64 17.87 15.17 -8.54
C GLU A 64 18.22 15.00 -10.02
N SER A 65 18.15 16.09 -10.79
CA SER A 65 18.46 16.14 -12.21
C SER A 65 19.47 17.25 -12.53
N ILE A 66 20.14 17.16 -13.68
CA ILE A 66 21.11 18.18 -14.12
C ILE A 66 20.47 19.58 -14.21
N LEU A 67 19.18 19.66 -14.54
CA LEU A 67 18.45 20.92 -14.66
C LEU A 67 18.25 21.62 -13.31
N ASP A 68 18.19 20.85 -12.21
CA ASP A 68 18.02 21.40 -10.85
C ASP A 68 19.28 22.14 -10.35
N LEU A 69 20.39 22.04 -11.09
CA LEU A 69 21.62 22.77 -10.84
C LEU A 69 21.54 24.23 -11.27
N ASP A 70 20.52 24.63 -12.02
CA ASP A 70 20.37 26.01 -12.46
C ASP A 70 20.28 26.99 -11.27
N GLY A 71 21.05 28.06 -11.32
CA GLY A 71 21.17 29.04 -10.24
C GLY A 71 21.88 28.54 -8.97
N ARG A 72 22.30 27.26 -8.91
CA ARG A 72 22.90 26.66 -7.71
C ARG A 72 24.38 26.95 -7.58
N ARG A 73 24.86 26.87 -6.34
CA ARG A 73 26.29 26.97 -5.98
C ARG A 73 26.88 25.58 -5.86
N ILE A 74 27.89 25.29 -6.67
CA ILE A 74 28.50 23.97 -6.80
C ILE A 74 29.97 24.05 -6.42
N ALA A 75 30.39 23.28 -5.41
CA ALA A 75 31.80 23.12 -5.07
C ALA A 75 32.44 22.06 -5.98
N VAL A 76 33.65 22.33 -6.48
CA VAL A 76 34.33 21.48 -7.46
C VAL A 76 35.84 21.47 -7.20
N LEU A 77 36.52 20.38 -7.51
CA LEU A 77 37.97 20.31 -7.44
C LEU A 77 38.61 21.05 -8.63
N ARG A 78 39.63 21.87 -8.37
CA ARG A 78 40.40 22.55 -9.41
C ARG A 78 41.17 21.56 -10.29
N GLU A 79 41.23 21.82 -11.60
CA GLU A 79 41.85 20.93 -12.62
C GLU A 79 41.25 19.51 -12.70
N ASP A 80 40.05 19.27 -12.15
CA ASP A 80 39.38 17.99 -12.28
C ASP A 80 38.76 17.83 -13.69
N ARG A 81 39.04 16.70 -14.33
CA ARG A 81 38.45 16.34 -15.64
C ARG A 81 36.93 16.25 -15.56
N HIS A 82 36.37 15.77 -14.45
CA HIS A 82 34.91 15.74 -14.30
C HIS A 82 34.35 17.15 -14.18
N TYR A 83 35.05 18.08 -13.52
CA TYR A 83 34.65 19.48 -13.46
C TYR A 83 34.61 20.12 -14.86
N HIS A 84 35.64 19.93 -15.68
CA HIS A 84 35.64 20.44 -17.05
C HIS A 84 34.43 19.93 -17.87
N ASN A 85 34.13 18.64 -17.78
CA ASN A 85 32.97 18.04 -18.46
C ASN A 85 31.63 18.54 -17.90
N LEU A 86 31.52 18.74 -16.58
CA LEU A 86 30.33 19.33 -15.97
C LEU A 86 30.07 20.73 -16.54
N ARG A 87 31.12 21.56 -16.65
CA ARG A 87 31.00 22.91 -17.19
C ARG A 87 30.48 22.90 -18.63
N GLN A 88 31.02 22.03 -19.47
CA GLN A 88 30.54 21.85 -20.84
C GLN A 88 29.06 21.44 -20.90
N LEU A 89 28.61 20.54 -20.02
CA LEU A 89 27.21 20.14 -19.94
C LEU A 89 26.31 21.31 -19.49
N ILE A 90 26.71 22.05 -18.45
CA ILE A 90 25.99 23.22 -17.96
C ILE A 90 25.81 24.26 -19.07
N ASP A 91 26.87 24.54 -19.84
CA ASP A 91 26.83 25.46 -20.97
C ASP A 91 25.91 24.96 -22.10
N GLN A 92 25.92 23.65 -22.42
CA GLN A 92 25.05 23.04 -23.42
C GLN A 92 23.56 23.11 -23.07
N PHE A 93 23.23 22.98 -21.78
CA PHE A 93 21.86 23.12 -21.30
C PHE A 93 21.46 24.59 -21.03
N GLY A 94 22.40 25.54 -21.17
CA GLY A 94 22.15 26.97 -20.92
C GLY A 94 21.89 27.31 -19.46
N LEU A 95 22.44 26.52 -18.53
CA LEU A 95 22.20 26.69 -17.09
C LEU A 95 23.21 27.66 -16.48
N SER A 96 22.80 28.40 -15.45
CA SER A 96 23.61 29.41 -14.77
C SER A 96 24.05 28.92 -13.39
N CYS A 97 25.13 28.15 -13.31
CA CYS A 97 25.68 27.68 -12.04
C CYS A 97 26.81 28.58 -11.51
N ARG A 98 26.95 28.69 -10.18
CA ARG A 98 28.10 29.36 -9.54
C ARG A 98 29.07 28.31 -9.02
N PHE A 99 30.26 28.24 -9.60
CA PHE A 99 31.28 27.29 -9.18
C PHE A 99 32.21 27.87 -8.11
N MET A 100 32.58 27.06 -7.13
CA MET A 100 33.66 27.32 -6.19
C MET A 100 34.71 26.23 -6.33
N GLU A 101 35.89 26.63 -6.79
CA GLU A 101 37.03 25.73 -6.94
C GLU A 101 37.71 25.51 -5.58
N THR A 102 37.96 24.25 -5.24
CA THR A 102 38.63 23.81 -4.01
C THR A 102 39.98 23.16 -4.33
N ALA A 103 40.80 22.98 -3.29
CA ALA A 103 42.10 22.32 -3.43
C ALA A 103 42.00 20.79 -3.42
N ASP A 104 40.99 20.23 -2.76
CA ASP A 104 40.77 18.79 -2.65
C ASP A 104 39.26 18.45 -2.55
N TYR A 105 38.93 17.15 -2.68
CA TYR A 105 37.55 16.65 -2.58
C TYR A 105 36.99 16.65 -1.14
N GLN A 106 37.84 16.67 -0.10
CA GLN A 106 37.36 16.75 1.28
C GLN A 106 36.72 18.12 1.53
N GLU A 107 37.35 19.18 1.03
CA GLU A 107 36.83 20.54 1.06
C GLU A 107 35.51 20.65 0.29
N VAL A 108 35.39 20.00 -0.88
CA VAL A 108 34.13 19.95 -1.65
C VAL A 108 32.97 19.43 -0.79
N LEU A 109 33.11 18.24 -0.20
CA LEU A 109 32.03 17.65 0.59
C LEU A 109 31.79 18.42 1.90
N ALA A 110 32.84 18.94 2.53
CA ALA A 110 32.72 19.75 3.74
C ALA A 110 31.89 21.03 3.50
N LEU A 111 32.03 21.68 2.34
CA LEU A 111 31.27 22.86 1.97
C LEU A 111 29.77 22.56 1.79
N VAL A 112 29.43 21.39 1.24
CA VAL A 112 28.05 20.94 1.07
C VAL A 112 27.43 20.51 2.41
N ASP A 113 28.19 19.77 3.22
CA ASP A 113 27.81 19.34 4.57
C ASP A 113 27.48 20.53 5.49
N GLN A 114 28.31 21.58 5.42
CA GLN A 114 28.10 22.85 6.13
C GLN A 114 26.95 23.71 5.54
N ARG A 115 26.29 23.25 4.47
CA ARG A 115 25.24 23.99 3.72
C ARG A 115 25.70 25.35 3.18
N LYS A 116 27.01 25.54 3.01
CA LYS A 116 27.56 26.73 2.35
C LYS A 116 27.35 26.66 0.84
N TYR A 117 27.31 25.45 0.30
CA TYR A 117 27.07 25.15 -1.11
C TYR A 117 25.91 24.16 -1.25
N ASP A 118 25.23 24.22 -2.39
CA ASP A 118 24.01 23.46 -2.63
C ASP A 118 24.34 22.04 -3.14
N ALA A 119 25.46 21.92 -3.86
CA ALA A 119 26.00 20.66 -4.34
C ALA A 119 27.53 20.68 -4.45
N GLY A 120 28.13 19.51 -4.63
CA GLY A 120 29.56 19.31 -4.82
C GLY A 120 29.84 18.17 -5.79
N LEU A 121 30.85 18.32 -6.64
CA LEU A 121 31.30 17.28 -7.56
C LEU A 121 32.54 16.58 -7.00
N VAL A 122 32.48 15.26 -6.85
CA VAL A 122 33.62 14.43 -6.47
C VAL A 122 33.68 13.17 -7.32
N SER A 123 34.82 12.50 -7.40
CA SER A 123 34.88 11.19 -8.06
C SER A 123 34.02 10.16 -7.32
N GLN A 124 33.50 9.17 -8.06
CA GLN A 124 32.67 8.10 -7.47
C GLN A 124 33.39 7.40 -6.32
N PHE A 125 34.71 7.16 -6.46
CA PHE A 125 35.49 6.40 -5.50
C PHE A 125 35.64 7.21 -4.22
N PHE A 126 35.91 8.51 -4.35
CA PHE A 126 35.99 9.38 -3.20
C PHE A 126 34.66 9.46 -2.45
N GLY A 127 33.55 9.61 -3.18
CA GLY A 127 32.20 9.67 -2.62
C GLY A 127 31.84 8.40 -1.83
N LEU A 128 32.07 7.22 -2.40
CA LEU A 128 31.80 5.93 -1.76
C LEU A 128 32.64 5.71 -0.49
N HIS A 129 33.93 6.09 -0.50
CA HIS A 129 34.79 5.96 0.69
C HIS A 129 34.38 6.83 1.87
N HIS A 130 33.72 7.94 1.61
CA HIS A 130 33.34 8.91 2.62
C HIS A 130 31.83 8.92 2.88
N GLU A 131 31.12 7.90 2.39
CA GLU A 131 29.69 7.73 2.64
C GLU A 131 29.45 7.62 4.16
N GLY A 132 28.58 8.48 4.68
CA GLY A 132 28.28 8.58 6.12
C GLY A 132 29.21 9.47 6.95
N ARG A 133 30.34 9.96 6.40
CA ARG A 133 31.19 10.96 7.10
C ARG A 133 30.65 12.38 6.99
N TYR A 134 29.94 12.68 5.90
CA TYR A 134 29.35 13.97 5.61
C TYR A 134 27.83 13.82 5.46
N GLN A 135 27.06 14.81 5.91
CA GLN A 135 25.61 14.88 5.73
C GLN A 135 25.28 15.38 4.32
N VAL A 136 25.56 14.56 3.32
CA VAL A 136 25.31 14.83 1.90
C VAL A 136 24.49 13.69 1.27
N LYS A 137 23.68 14.02 0.27
CA LYS A 137 22.89 13.05 -0.50
C LYS A 137 23.60 12.80 -1.83
N ILE A 138 23.93 11.54 -2.13
CA ILE A 138 24.37 11.13 -3.47
C ILE A 138 23.20 11.31 -4.44
N THR A 139 23.36 12.12 -5.48
CA THR A 139 22.31 12.35 -6.49
C THR A 139 22.41 11.35 -7.64
N PRO A 140 21.40 11.20 -8.50
CA PRO A 140 21.53 10.43 -9.75
C PRO A 140 22.40 11.10 -10.83
N ILE A 141 22.88 12.33 -10.61
CA ILE A 141 23.58 13.13 -11.63
C ILE A 141 25.04 12.67 -11.73
N VAL A 142 25.31 11.91 -12.80
CA VAL A 142 26.62 11.34 -13.12
C VAL A 142 27.29 12.15 -14.24
N ILE A 143 28.56 12.49 -14.05
CA ILE A 143 29.35 13.30 -14.98
C ILE A 143 30.46 12.45 -15.62
N SER A 144 30.38 12.30 -16.94
CA SER A 144 31.40 11.67 -17.80
C SER A 144 31.84 10.29 -17.28
N PRO A 145 31.01 9.24 -17.40
CA PRO A 145 31.44 7.88 -17.12
C PRO A 145 32.49 7.42 -18.14
N GLN A 146 33.68 7.12 -17.64
CA GLN A 146 34.83 6.72 -18.45
C GLN A 146 35.26 5.31 -18.06
N LYS A 147 35.34 4.45 -19.06
CA LYS A 147 35.94 3.13 -18.90
C LYS A 147 37.46 3.28 -18.85
N LEU A 148 38.07 2.68 -17.84
CA LEU A 148 39.50 2.62 -17.66
C LEU A 148 40.02 1.26 -18.13
N TYR A 149 41.14 1.28 -18.82
CA TYR A 149 41.75 0.13 -19.48
C TYR A 149 43.20 -0.05 -19.04
N PHE A 150 43.78 -1.18 -19.39
CA PHE A 150 45.24 -1.28 -19.49
C PHE A 150 45.67 -0.86 -20.90
N ALA A 151 46.83 -0.23 -21.00
CA ALA A 151 47.45 0.11 -22.28
C ALA A 151 48.89 -0.37 -22.36
N ALA A 152 49.30 -0.72 -23.56
CA ALA A 152 50.68 -1.03 -23.94
C ALA A 152 51.10 -0.15 -25.13
N PRO A 153 52.42 0.02 -25.39
CA PRO A 153 52.91 0.71 -26.58
C PRO A 153 52.35 0.08 -27.86
N LYS A 154 52.06 0.90 -28.89
CA LYS A 154 51.45 0.42 -30.14
C LYS A 154 52.20 -0.76 -30.75
N GLY A 155 51.49 -1.84 -31.05
CA GLY A 155 52.03 -3.03 -31.68
C GLY A 155 52.92 -3.88 -30.78
N ARG A 156 53.01 -3.59 -29.47
CA ARG A 156 53.80 -4.35 -28.49
C ARG A 156 52.89 -4.97 -27.41
N HIS A 157 53.39 -6.03 -26.78
CA HIS A 157 52.75 -6.73 -25.64
C HIS A 157 51.27 -7.11 -25.87
N ARG A 158 50.89 -7.40 -27.12
CA ARG A 158 49.51 -7.75 -27.47
C ARG A 158 49.05 -9.03 -26.77
N ASP A 159 49.95 -9.99 -26.62
CA ASP A 159 49.75 -11.22 -25.87
C ASP A 159 49.41 -10.96 -24.39
N VAL A 160 50.06 -9.96 -23.79
CA VAL A 160 49.78 -9.52 -22.41
C VAL A 160 48.38 -8.91 -22.31
N LEU A 161 48.02 -8.00 -23.23
CA LEU A 161 46.68 -7.38 -23.25
C LEU A 161 45.57 -8.42 -23.47
N GLU A 162 45.76 -9.35 -24.41
CA GLU A 162 44.78 -10.42 -24.69
C GLU A 162 44.64 -11.38 -23.49
N ARG A 163 45.73 -11.65 -22.77
CA ARG A 163 45.67 -12.45 -21.54
C ARG A 163 44.95 -11.72 -20.41
N ILE A 164 45.21 -10.43 -20.24
CA ILE A 164 44.51 -9.58 -19.27
C ILE A 164 43.01 -9.54 -19.57
N ASP A 165 42.61 -9.40 -20.84
CA ASP A 165 41.19 -9.45 -21.25
C ASP A 165 40.51 -10.74 -20.78
N GLN A 166 41.12 -11.90 -21.05
CA GLN A 166 40.56 -13.20 -20.66
C GLN A 166 40.44 -13.36 -19.15
N ASP A 167 41.49 -12.97 -18.41
CA ASP A 167 41.49 -13.04 -16.96
C ASP A 167 40.49 -12.06 -16.33
N LEU A 168 40.40 -10.82 -16.83
CA LEU A 168 39.39 -9.85 -16.40
C LEU A 168 37.96 -10.35 -16.66
N GLN A 169 37.70 -10.92 -17.84
CA GLN A 169 36.38 -11.46 -18.17
C GLN A 169 36.00 -12.60 -17.22
N ARG A 170 36.93 -13.52 -16.94
CA ARG A 170 36.72 -14.61 -15.97
C ARG A 170 36.44 -14.07 -14.57
N LEU A 171 37.24 -13.12 -14.10
CA LEU A 171 37.09 -12.52 -12.76
C LEU A 171 35.78 -11.74 -12.63
N LYS A 172 35.37 -10.98 -13.64
CA LYS A 172 34.13 -10.17 -13.59
C LYS A 172 32.86 -11.02 -13.66
N ASN A 173 32.93 -12.22 -14.23
CA ASN A 173 31.82 -13.17 -14.29
C ASN A 173 31.57 -13.91 -12.97
N ASP A 174 32.57 -13.99 -12.09
CA ASP A 174 32.44 -14.59 -10.77
C ASP A 174 32.40 -13.52 -9.68
N LYS A 175 31.25 -13.35 -9.02
CA LYS A 175 31.08 -12.38 -7.93
C LYS A 175 31.92 -12.69 -6.69
N ALA A 176 32.40 -13.92 -6.53
CA ALA A 176 33.28 -14.32 -5.45
C ALA A 176 34.77 -14.13 -5.78
N SER A 177 35.10 -13.65 -6.98
CA SER A 177 36.48 -13.54 -7.45
C SER A 177 37.30 -12.49 -6.68
N GLY A 178 38.62 -12.62 -6.78
CA GLY A 178 39.55 -11.65 -6.22
C GLY A 178 39.36 -10.22 -6.75
N TYR A 179 38.75 -10.04 -7.93
CA TYR A 179 38.42 -8.72 -8.47
C TYR A 179 37.39 -8.00 -7.59
N TYR A 180 36.25 -8.64 -7.31
CA TYR A 180 35.23 -8.01 -6.46
C TYR A 180 35.67 -7.89 -5.00
N GLN A 181 36.51 -8.82 -4.51
CA GLN A 181 37.14 -8.67 -3.19
C GLN A 181 38.08 -7.46 -3.14
N ALA A 182 38.85 -7.21 -4.20
CA ALA A 182 39.68 -6.02 -4.31
C ALA A 182 38.83 -4.75 -4.43
N LEU A 183 37.73 -4.78 -5.19
CA LEU A 183 36.81 -3.64 -5.28
C LEU A 183 36.13 -3.33 -3.95
N ASP A 184 35.74 -4.34 -3.19
CA ASP A 184 35.15 -4.15 -1.87
C ASP A 184 36.19 -3.60 -0.88
N ARG A 185 37.38 -4.22 -0.82
CA ARG A 185 38.47 -3.79 0.05
C ARG A 185 38.91 -2.35 -0.21
N TRP A 186 39.05 -1.99 -1.48
CA TRP A 186 39.62 -0.70 -1.88
C TRP A 186 38.59 0.34 -2.23
N PHE A 187 37.31 0.02 -2.41
CA PHE A 187 36.28 1.00 -2.80
C PHE A 187 34.93 0.81 -2.09
N GLY A 188 34.77 -0.20 -1.21
CA GLY A 188 33.55 -0.43 -0.44
C GLY A 188 32.31 -0.84 -1.26
N ILE A 189 32.51 -1.27 -2.51
CA ILE A 189 31.41 -1.63 -3.42
C ILE A 189 30.84 -3.00 -3.00
N GLN A 190 29.84 -3.00 -2.11
CA GLN A 190 29.16 -4.23 -1.70
C GLN A 190 28.42 -4.86 -2.89
N ALA A 191 28.96 -5.96 -3.44
CA ALA A 191 28.18 -6.90 -4.21
C ALA A 191 27.24 -7.65 -3.25
N ARG A 192 26.14 -7.03 -2.81
CA ARG A 192 25.10 -7.73 -2.02
C ARG A 192 24.56 -8.90 -2.83
N SER A 193 25.11 -10.09 -2.60
CA SER A 193 24.50 -11.34 -3.02
C SER A 193 23.30 -11.56 -2.13
N PHE A 194 22.09 -11.29 -2.64
CA PHE A 194 20.88 -11.74 -1.97
C PHE A 194 20.94 -13.28 -1.85
N PRO A 195 20.85 -13.86 -0.65
CA PRO A 195 20.85 -15.31 -0.52
C PRO A 195 19.55 -15.86 -1.11
N HIS A 196 19.65 -16.48 -2.29
CA HIS A 196 18.53 -17.07 -3.04
C HIS A 196 17.69 -18.08 -2.22
N ARG A 197 18.24 -18.58 -1.10
CA ARG A 197 17.57 -19.48 -0.15
C ARG A 197 16.45 -18.84 0.67
N SER A 198 16.55 -17.57 1.08
CA SER A 198 15.50 -16.93 1.91
C SER A 198 14.22 -16.67 1.13
N ILE A 199 14.33 -16.46 -0.19
CA ILE A 199 13.20 -16.27 -1.10
C ILE A 199 12.35 -17.55 -1.16
N PHE A 200 12.95 -18.73 -1.21
CA PHE A 200 12.21 -20.00 -1.22
C PHE A 200 11.40 -20.23 0.07
N TRP A 201 11.96 -19.90 1.24
CA TRP A 201 11.23 -19.97 2.51
C TRP A 201 10.08 -18.94 2.58
N ALA A 202 10.30 -17.72 2.08
CA ALA A 202 9.25 -16.70 2.02
C ALA A 202 8.09 -17.10 1.09
N LEU A 203 8.41 -17.68 -0.08
CA LEU A 203 7.40 -18.20 -1.01
C LEU A 203 6.61 -19.38 -0.41
N GLY A 204 7.29 -20.28 0.29
CA GLY A 204 6.64 -21.37 1.03
C GLY A 204 5.64 -20.84 2.09
N ALA A 205 6.07 -19.87 2.89
CA ALA A 205 5.21 -19.24 3.91
C ALA A 205 3.99 -18.55 3.28
N ALA A 206 4.19 -17.81 2.18
CA ALA A 206 3.10 -17.15 1.45
C ALA A 206 2.07 -18.17 0.90
N LEU A 207 2.54 -19.29 0.35
CA LEU A 207 1.66 -20.35 -0.15
C LEU A 207 0.84 -20.99 0.98
N THR A 208 1.46 -21.25 2.14
CA THR A 208 0.74 -21.80 3.30
C THR A 208 -0.34 -20.85 3.83
N LEU A 209 -0.05 -19.54 3.89
CA LEU A 209 -1.03 -18.52 4.27
C LEU A 209 -2.18 -18.43 3.27
N LEU A 210 -1.90 -18.52 1.97
CA LEU A 210 -2.92 -18.50 0.92
C LEU A 210 -3.87 -19.70 1.05
N VAL A 211 -3.34 -20.90 1.28
CA VAL A 211 -4.14 -22.11 1.47
C VAL A 211 -4.99 -22.02 2.74
N ALA A 212 -4.41 -21.55 3.85
CA ALA A 212 -5.14 -21.34 5.10
C ALA A 212 -6.28 -20.33 4.94
N PHE A 213 -6.03 -19.23 4.22
CA PHE A 213 -7.04 -18.21 3.93
C PHE A 213 -8.19 -18.77 3.07
N LEU A 214 -7.88 -19.55 2.04
CA LEU A 214 -8.89 -20.22 1.20
C LEU A 214 -9.72 -21.23 2.00
N ALA A 215 -9.08 -22.04 2.85
CA ALA A 215 -9.78 -23.01 3.72
C ALA A 215 -10.71 -22.30 4.71
N LEU A 216 -10.23 -21.22 5.35
CA LEU A 216 -11.05 -20.41 6.26
C LEU A 216 -12.25 -19.77 5.54
N SER A 217 -12.02 -19.23 4.33
CA SER A 217 -13.08 -18.67 3.48
C SER A 217 -14.15 -19.71 3.11
N MET A 218 -13.73 -20.93 2.76
CA MET A 218 -14.67 -22.03 2.49
C MET A 218 -15.48 -22.43 3.73
N LEU A 219 -14.83 -22.54 4.90
CA LEU A 219 -15.51 -22.86 6.16
C LEU A 219 -16.53 -21.79 6.55
N LEU A 220 -16.17 -20.51 6.40
CA LEU A 220 -17.06 -19.39 6.69
C LEU A 220 -18.29 -19.39 5.76
N LYS A 221 -18.08 -19.60 4.46
CA LYS A 221 -19.17 -19.70 3.48
C LYS A 221 -20.11 -20.87 3.78
N SER A 222 -19.60 -22.00 4.26
CA SER A 222 -20.42 -23.14 4.67
C SER A 222 -21.34 -22.79 5.85
N ARG A 223 -20.81 -22.13 6.88
CA ARG A 223 -21.60 -21.69 8.05
C ARG A 223 -22.67 -20.67 7.69
N ILE A 224 -22.35 -19.71 6.81
CA ILE A 224 -23.32 -18.71 6.34
C ILE A 224 -24.48 -19.41 5.64
N ARG A 225 -24.23 -20.34 4.70
CA ARG A 225 -25.31 -21.06 4.00
C ARG A 225 -26.21 -21.85 4.95
N ALA A 226 -25.64 -22.49 5.97
CA ALA A 226 -26.41 -23.23 6.97
C ALA A 226 -27.33 -22.30 7.77
N LYS A 227 -26.80 -21.17 8.27
CA LYS A 227 -27.60 -20.23 9.06
C LYS A 227 -28.64 -19.48 8.22
N THR A 228 -28.32 -19.15 6.96
CA THR A 228 -29.27 -18.53 6.03
C THR A 228 -30.45 -19.46 5.72
N ARG A 229 -30.23 -20.78 5.59
CA ARG A 229 -31.33 -21.76 5.40
C ARG A 229 -32.25 -21.83 6.60
N GLU A 230 -31.69 -21.88 7.81
CA GLU A 230 -32.47 -21.87 9.06
C GLU A 230 -33.29 -20.57 9.19
N LEU A 231 -32.68 -19.43 8.89
CA LEU A 231 -33.35 -18.13 8.97
C LEU A 231 -34.52 -18.04 7.96
N HIS A 232 -34.32 -18.52 6.73
CA HIS A 232 -35.39 -18.54 5.73
C HIS A 232 -36.54 -19.48 6.14
N ALA A 233 -36.23 -20.66 6.70
CA ALA A 233 -37.26 -21.58 7.17
C ALA A 233 -38.08 -20.99 8.34
N ASN A 234 -37.44 -20.29 9.27
CA ASN A 234 -38.13 -19.61 10.36
C ASN A 234 -38.99 -18.45 9.84
N ASN A 235 -38.49 -17.66 8.90
CA ASN A 235 -39.27 -16.57 8.30
C ASN A 235 -40.52 -17.11 7.60
N THR A 236 -40.42 -18.18 6.81
CA THR A 236 -41.59 -18.79 6.16
C THR A 236 -42.60 -19.32 7.18
N ALA A 237 -42.13 -19.94 8.27
CA ALA A 237 -43.01 -20.43 9.33
C ALA A 237 -43.75 -19.29 10.05
N ILE A 238 -43.06 -18.17 10.32
CA ILE A 238 -43.66 -16.98 10.92
C ILE A 238 -44.68 -16.34 9.96
N GLU A 239 -44.36 -16.26 8.67
CA GLU A 239 -45.30 -15.77 7.66
C GLU A 239 -46.58 -16.61 7.59
N GLU A 240 -46.45 -17.94 7.63
CA GLU A 240 -47.61 -18.85 7.71
C GLU A 240 -48.42 -18.67 8.99
N GLU A 241 -47.77 -18.52 10.15
CA GLU A 241 -48.46 -18.28 11.42
C GLU A 241 -49.22 -16.95 11.42
N ILE A 242 -48.61 -15.89 10.87
CA ILE A 242 -49.25 -14.58 10.74
C ILE A 242 -50.50 -14.67 9.86
N GLU A 243 -50.42 -15.40 8.74
CA GLU A 243 -51.56 -15.56 7.84
C GLU A 243 -52.70 -16.33 8.50
N GLN A 244 -52.39 -17.41 9.23
CA GLN A 244 -53.38 -18.14 10.02
C GLN A 244 -54.05 -17.25 11.08
N ARG A 245 -53.27 -16.44 11.80
CA ARG A 245 -53.82 -15.51 12.81
C ARG A 245 -54.75 -14.47 12.18
N LYS A 246 -54.40 -13.95 11.00
CA LYS A 246 -55.26 -13.00 10.26
C LYS A 246 -56.58 -13.63 9.86
N GLU A 247 -56.55 -14.85 9.34
CA GLU A 247 -57.76 -15.57 8.92
C GLU A 247 -58.68 -15.87 10.12
N VAL A 248 -58.11 -16.29 11.26
CA VAL A 248 -58.89 -16.50 12.49
C VAL A 248 -59.50 -15.19 13.00
N ALA A 249 -58.72 -14.10 13.04
CA ALA A 249 -59.22 -12.79 13.47
C ALA A 249 -60.33 -12.27 12.54
N LYS A 250 -60.20 -12.48 11.22
CA LYS A 250 -61.21 -12.11 10.23
C LYS A 250 -62.51 -12.89 10.45
N ARG A 251 -62.44 -14.22 10.60
CA ARG A 251 -63.63 -15.05 10.86
C ARG A 251 -64.31 -14.69 12.18
N LEU A 252 -63.52 -14.38 13.21
CA LEU A 252 -64.07 -13.93 14.48
C LEU A 252 -64.85 -12.63 14.30
N ARG A 253 -64.26 -11.65 13.60
CA ARG A 253 -64.92 -10.38 13.31
C ARG A 253 -66.19 -10.54 12.47
N GLU A 254 -66.15 -11.35 11.42
CA GLU A 254 -67.33 -11.63 10.58
C GLU A 254 -68.45 -12.30 11.41
N SER A 255 -68.11 -13.23 12.30
CA SER A 255 -69.08 -13.86 13.20
C SER A 255 -69.66 -12.88 14.23
N GLU A 256 -68.85 -11.98 14.79
CA GLU A 256 -69.31 -10.94 15.73
C GLU A 256 -70.24 -9.94 15.04
N GLU A 257 -69.90 -9.49 13.83
CA GLU A 257 -70.73 -8.60 13.02
C GLU A 257 -72.05 -9.29 12.61
N GLN A 258 -72.00 -10.57 12.23
CA GLN A 258 -73.20 -11.35 11.93
C GLN A 258 -74.09 -11.53 13.16
N TYR A 259 -73.52 -11.87 14.31
CA TYR A 259 -74.26 -12.01 15.57
C TYR A 259 -74.91 -10.69 15.99
N ARG A 260 -74.17 -9.57 15.91
CA ARG A 260 -74.68 -8.24 16.20
C ARG A 260 -75.87 -7.89 15.30
N SER A 261 -75.72 -8.09 13.99
CA SER A 261 -76.79 -7.83 13.01
C SER A 261 -78.03 -8.69 13.26
N LEU A 262 -77.87 -9.96 13.64
CA LEU A 262 -79.00 -10.82 13.99
C LEU A 262 -79.75 -10.28 15.21
N ILE A 263 -79.04 -9.88 16.27
CA ILE A 263 -79.66 -9.35 17.48
C ILE A 263 -80.36 -8.01 17.23
N GLU A 264 -79.77 -7.13 16.43
CA GLU A 264 -80.36 -5.83 16.09
C GLU A 264 -81.62 -5.97 15.22
N ASN A 265 -81.70 -6.98 14.36
CA ASN A 265 -82.82 -7.19 13.43
C ASN A 265 -83.97 -8.06 13.97
N ILE A 266 -83.82 -8.68 15.15
CA ILE A 266 -84.92 -9.44 15.78
C ILE A 266 -85.97 -8.45 16.34
N GLN A 267 -87.26 -8.78 16.17
CA GLN A 267 -88.37 -7.95 16.66
C GLN A 267 -88.58 -8.04 18.19
N ASP A 268 -88.01 -9.07 18.81
CA ASP A 268 -87.99 -9.24 20.26
C ASP A 268 -86.89 -8.39 20.91
N GLY A 269 -87.16 -7.96 22.12
CA GLY A 269 -86.26 -7.12 22.89
C GLY A 269 -85.18 -7.97 23.54
N VAL A 270 -83.92 -7.72 23.17
CA VAL A 270 -82.76 -8.38 23.75
C VAL A 270 -82.04 -7.38 24.63
N PHE A 271 -81.76 -7.79 25.87
CA PHE A 271 -81.01 -6.97 26.80
C PHE A 271 -80.09 -7.85 27.65
N VAL A 272 -78.97 -7.27 28.08
CA VAL A 272 -78.04 -7.89 29.03
C VAL A 272 -78.07 -7.05 30.30
N ILE A 273 -78.30 -7.70 31.44
CA ILE A 273 -78.24 -7.06 32.75
C ILE A 273 -77.02 -7.60 33.50
N GLN A 274 -76.19 -6.70 34.01
CA GLN A 274 -75.08 -7.02 34.91
C GLN A 274 -75.15 -6.09 36.12
N ASP A 275 -74.97 -6.63 37.33
CA ASP A 275 -75.06 -5.88 38.59
C ASP A 275 -76.35 -5.05 38.73
N GLY A 276 -77.46 -5.60 38.22
CA GLY A 276 -78.78 -4.97 38.24
C GLY A 276 -78.97 -3.81 37.26
N ARG A 277 -78.02 -3.56 36.35
CA ARG A 277 -78.06 -2.49 35.35
C ARG A 277 -78.04 -3.02 33.93
N PHE A 278 -78.67 -2.32 32.99
CA PHE A 278 -78.59 -2.66 31.57
C PHE A 278 -77.16 -2.39 31.04
N MET A 279 -76.51 -3.41 30.51
CA MET A 279 -75.19 -3.32 29.86
C MET A 279 -75.27 -3.34 28.34
N TYR A 280 -76.36 -3.88 27.80
CA TYR A 280 -76.67 -3.90 26.39
C TYR A 280 -78.19 -3.95 26.23
N VAL A 281 -78.73 -3.24 25.26
CA VAL A 281 -80.12 -3.37 24.80
C VAL A 281 -80.11 -3.28 23.27
N ASN A 282 -80.90 -4.11 22.58
CA ASN A 282 -81.05 -3.99 21.14
C ASN A 282 -82.07 -2.89 20.79
N GLU A 283 -82.08 -2.49 19.51
CA GLU A 283 -82.97 -1.43 19.02
C GLU A 283 -84.46 -1.78 19.20
N ALA A 284 -84.82 -3.06 19.10
CA ALA A 284 -86.20 -3.50 19.33
C ALA A 284 -86.66 -3.28 20.78
N PHE A 285 -85.81 -3.54 21.77
CA PHE A 285 -86.11 -3.26 23.18
C PHE A 285 -86.28 -1.76 23.44
N ALA A 286 -85.41 -0.93 22.87
CA ALA A 286 -85.53 0.52 22.92
C ALA A 286 -86.88 0.98 22.32
N ARG A 287 -87.23 0.50 21.12
CA ARG A 287 -88.51 0.83 20.45
C ARG A 287 -89.73 0.38 21.25
N MET A 288 -89.72 -0.81 21.84
CA MET A 288 -90.86 -1.34 22.61
C MET A 288 -91.09 -0.59 23.93
N THR A 289 -90.00 -0.20 24.59
CA THR A 289 -90.07 0.52 25.88
C THR A 289 -90.27 2.03 25.70
N GLY A 290 -89.96 2.57 24.51
CA GLY A 290 -90.09 3.99 24.17
C GLY A 290 -88.91 4.86 24.62
N TYR A 291 -87.84 4.25 25.13
CA TYR A 291 -86.61 4.94 25.55
C TYR A 291 -85.50 4.80 24.50
N LEU A 292 -84.55 5.72 24.49
CA LEU A 292 -83.33 5.56 23.68
C LEU A 292 -82.39 4.55 24.34
N GLU A 293 -81.62 3.81 23.52
CA GLU A 293 -80.59 2.90 24.01
C GLU A 293 -79.65 3.59 25.01
N THR A 294 -79.17 4.80 24.67
CA THR A 294 -78.27 5.58 25.54
C THR A 294 -78.88 6.00 26.87
N GLU A 295 -80.21 6.04 26.97
CA GLU A 295 -80.93 6.34 28.22
C GLU A 295 -81.12 5.07 29.06
N LEU A 296 -81.16 3.89 28.44
CA LEU A 296 -81.33 2.62 29.11
C LEU A 296 -80.02 2.06 29.64
N ILE A 297 -78.92 2.16 28.89
CA ILE A 297 -77.61 1.65 29.32
C ILE A 297 -77.17 2.31 30.64
N GLY A 298 -76.83 1.48 31.63
CA GLY A 298 -76.40 1.89 32.97
C GLY A 298 -77.53 2.15 33.97
N THR A 299 -78.80 2.21 33.53
CA THR A 299 -79.95 2.36 34.44
C THR A 299 -80.31 1.05 35.12
N ALA A 300 -80.92 1.13 36.30
CA ALA A 300 -81.35 -0.05 37.04
C ALA A 300 -82.62 -0.63 36.41
N TYR A 301 -82.65 -1.93 36.10
CA TYR A 301 -83.80 -2.53 35.39
C TYR A 301 -85.13 -2.35 36.15
N ALA A 302 -85.07 -2.29 37.48
CA ALA A 302 -86.24 -2.09 38.33
C ALA A 302 -86.95 -0.74 38.10
N GLU A 303 -86.26 0.26 37.56
CA GLU A 303 -86.84 1.57 37.23
C GLU A 303 -87.83 1.47 36.06
N LEU A 304 -87.60 0.56 35.11
CA LEU A 304 -88.50 0.28 33.99
C LEU A 304 -89.70 -0.61 34.36
N VAL A 305 -89.70 -1.23 35.54
CA VAL A 305 -90.76 -2.13 35.99
C VAL A 305 -91.78 -1.36 36.82
N ALA A 306 -93.06 -1.53 36.52
CA ALA A 306 -94.17 -0.93 37.28
C ALA A 306 -94.07 -1.31 38.77
N PRO A 307 -94.31 -0.38 39.72
CA PRO A 307 -94.08 -0.61 41.14
C PRO A 307 -94.76 -1.86 41.71
N GLU A 308 -95.97 -2.17 41.24
CA GLU A 308 -96.74 -3.37 41.58
C GLU A 308 -96.08 -4.70 41.16
N ASP A 309 -95.29 -4.70 40.08
CA ASP A 309 -94.66 -5.90 39.52
C ASP A 309 -93.19 -6.09 39.93
N ARG A 310 -92.56 -5.08 40.55
CA ARG A 310 -91.13 -5.12 40.95
C ARG A 310 -90.78 -6.30 41.84
N ALA A 311 -91.65 -6.65 42.78
CA ALA A 311 -91.41 -7.77 43.69
C ALA A 311 -91.33 -9.11 42.93
N MET A 312 -92.25 -9.33 41.99
CA MET A 312 -92.26 -10.50 41.13
C MET A 312 -91.04 -10.53 40.21
N VAL A 313 -90.74 -9.43 39.51
CA VAL A 313 -89.62 -9.38 38.55
C VAL A 313 -88.26 -9.55 39.25
N ASN A 314 -88.08 -8.97 40.45
CA ASN A 314 -86.86 -9.15 41.24
C ASN A 314 -86.67 -10.60 41.71
N GLU A 315 -87.76 -11.28 42.07
CA GLU A 315 -87.71 -12.69 42.44
C GLU A 315 -87.31 -13.55 41.24
N HIS A 316 -87.97 -13.36 40.09
CA HIS A 316 -87.60 -14.04 38.85
C HIS A 316 -86.16 -13.75 38.42
N HIS A 317 -85.67 -12.52 38.60
CA HIS A 317 -84.28 -12.16 38.30
C HIS A 317 -83.29 -12.88 39.23
N ARG A 318 -83.57 -12.94 40.54
CA ARG A 318 -82.76 -13.71 41.49
C ARG A 318 -82.75 -15.20 41.19
N SER A 319 -83.90 -15.79 40.84
CA SER A 319 -83.96 -17.21 40.45
C SER A 319 -83.10 -17.48 39.23
N ARG A 320 -83.15 -16.63 38.19
CA ARG A 320 -82.31 -16.78 36.99
C ARG A 320 -80.80 -16.71 37.28
N LEU A 321 -80.39 -15.94 38.28
CA LEU A 321 -78.98 -15.84 38.69
C LEU A 321 -78.52 -17.02 39.56
N ALA A 322 -79.44 -17.71 40.24
CA ALA A 322 -79.15 -18.86 41.08
C ALA A 322 -79.00 -20.18 40.29
N GLY A 323 -79.39 -20.18 39.01
CA GLY A 323 -79.41 -21.36 38.12
C GLY A 323 -80.69 -22.16 38.22
#